data_AF-A0A9N9F8H0-F1
#
_entry.id   AF-A0A9N9F8H0-F1
#
_cell.length_a   1.000
_cell.length_b   1.000
_cell.length_c   1.000
_cell.angle_alpha   90.00
_cell.angle_beta   90.00
_cell.angle_gamma   90.00
#
_symmetry.space_group_name_H-M   'P 1'
#
loop_
_entity.id
_entity.type
_entity.pdbx_description
1 polymer ?
#
loop_
_entity_poly.entity_id
_entity_poly.type
_entity_poly.pdbx_seq_one_letter_code
_entity_poly.pdbx_strand_id
1 'polypeptide(L)'
;MHKLAYYPFFISLLIFSLICSANANRKITVTKLPHIIVINSRSTDPTTNVFSLYRFRFSTNYVPHIRIEGYKNVNDTVSGFTFRAVLVALVEYNDTIAVKDSDSVFSYFGKGVLWDEIKFNDGNDGLKTLNTTLTANLGGANPFTTTISLYATETQKSINGATLLPSDVKYSLAFSNFPYKYQNSKIAIAHMVFSASGSKKSFNSDDAQITVSSNTTGVGRLQWAKTITADGKDVGISAETNVLWKAAPQFTNGDPTDDDAIASEEVETVVFKFDAVQPKSVVWDPR
;
A
#
# COMPACT_ATOMS: atom_id res chain seq x y z
N MET A 1 -32.48 -47.40 -39.11
CA MET A 1 -32.86 -47.53 -37.69
C MET A 1 -31.87 -46.75 -36.85
N HIS A 2 -32.40 -45.83 -36.05
CA HIS A 2 -31.73 -44.67 -35.46
C HIS A 2 -30.64 -45.02 -34.43
N LYS A 3 -29.47 -44.37 -34.54
CA LYS A 3 -28.54 -44.18 -33.42
C LYS A 3 -28.79 -42.79 -32.83
N LEU A 4 -29.19 -42.79 -31.56
CA LEU A 4 -29.53 -41.63 -30.74
C LEU A 4 -28.29 -40.94 -30.15
N ALA A 5 -28.53 -39.70 -29.74
CA ALA A 5 -27.59 -38.61 -29.50
C ALA A 5 -26.76 -38.70 -28.21
N TYR A 6 -25.70 -37.87 -28.24
CA TYR A 6 -24.94 -37.26 -27.15
C TYR A 6 -25.74 -36.89 -25.90
N TYR A 7 -25.10 -36.99 -24.72
CA TYR A 7 -24.84 -35.88 -23.78
C TYR A 7 -23.74 -36.27 -22.78
N PRO A 8 -22.74 -35.41 -22.50
CA PRO A 8 -21.75 -35.64 -21.45
C PRO A 8 -22.28 -35.10 -20.11
N PHE A 9 -22.40 -35.96 -19.11
CA PHE A 9 -22.66 -35.52 -17.74
C PHE A 9 -21.33 -35.30 -17.00
N PHE A 10 -21.08 -34.02 -16.69
CA PHE A 10 -20.12 -33.55 -15.70
C PHE A 10 -20.41 -34.21 -14.35
N ILE A 11 -19.45 -34.97 -13.81
CA ILE A 11 -19.40 -35.24 -12.37
C ILE A 11 -18.28 -34.37 -11.80
N SER A 12 -18.75 -33.35 -11.09
CA SER A 12 -18.04 -32.41 -10.24
C SER A 12 -16.93 -33.08 -9.43
N LEU A 13 -15.68 -32.74 -9.79
CA LEU A 13 -14.49 -32.97 -9.00
C LEU A 13 -14.48 -31.95 -7.84
N LEU A 14 -15.17 -32.28 -6.75
CA LEU A 14 -15.11 -31.50 -5.51
C LEU A 14 -13.83 -31.89 -4.78
N ILE A 15 -12.69 -31.42 -5.29
CA ILE A 15 -11.43 -31.39 -4.52
C ILE A 15 -11.64 -30.34 -3.45
N PHE A 16 -12.05 -30.79 -2.26
CA PHE A 16 -11.63 -30.13 -1.04
C PHE A 16 -10.11 -30.22 -1.02
N SER A 17 -9.44 -29.20 -1.56
CA SER A 17 -8.06 -28.94 -1.24
C SER A 17 -8.05 -28.50 0.21
N LEU A 18 -8.04 -29.46 1.13
CA LEU A 18 -7.34 -29.29 2.38
C LEU A 18 -5.89 -28.98 1.98
N ILE A 19 -5.61 -27.70 1.81
CA ILE A 19 -4.25 -27.19 1.92
C ILE A 19 -3.90 -27.47 3.38
N CYS A 20 -3.33 -28.65 3.63
CA CYS A 20 -2.43 -28.84 4.74
C CYS A 20 -1.38 -27.74 4.57
N SER A 21 -1.56 -26.63 5.28
CA SER A 21 -0.49 -25.66 5.43
C SER A 21 0.64 -26.41 6.10
N ALA A 22 1.68 -26.77 5.34
CA ALA A 22 2.97 -27.02 5.92
C ALA A 22 3.24 -25.79 6.81
N ASN A 23 3.20 -25.98 8.12
CA ASN A 23 3.31 -24.91 9.10
C ASN A 23 4.72 -24.35 9.03
N ALA A 24 4.97 -23.43 8.10
CA ALA A 24 6.20 -22.67 8.07
C ALA A 24 6.37 -21.99 9.43
N ASN A 25 7.52 -22.18 10.08
CA ASN A 25 7.86 -21.41 11.28
C ASN A 25 8.01 -19.95 10.84
N ARG A 26 7.02 -19.13 11.16
CA ARG A 26 6.98 -17.71 10.83
C ARG A 26 7.20 -16.88 12.09
N LYS A 27 7.99 -15.83 11.96
CA LYS A 27 8.28 -14.90 13.05
C LYS A 27 8.25 -13.48 12.53
N ILE A 28 7.50 -12.61 13.21
CA ILE A 28 7.57 -11.18 12.99
C ILE A 28 8.49 -10.57 14.04
N THR A 29 9.44 -9.76 13.60
CA THR A 29 10.26 -8.91 14.46
C THR A 29 9.99 -7.46 14.10
N VAL A 30 9.72 -6.63 15.10
CA VAL A 30 9.57 -5.19 14.90
C VAL A 30 10.68 -4.47 15.66
N THR A 31 11.45 -3.65 14.96
CA THR A 31 12.44 -2.78 15.60
C THR A 31 11.79 -1.43 15.89
N LYS A 32 11.99 -0.92 17.12
CA LYS A 32 11.45 0.39 17.52
C LYS A 32 12.09 1.52 16.72
N LEU A 33 13.39 1.43 16.43
CA LEU A 33 14.13 2.36 15.57
C LEU A 33 15.21 1.57 14.81
N PRO A 34 15.32 1.73 13.47
CA PRO A 34 14.32 2.31 12.57
C PRO A 34 13.02 1.48 12.62
N HIS A 35 11.85 2.09 12.38
CA HIS A 35 10.53 1.42 12.43
C HIS A 35 10.39 0.38 11.30
N ILE A 36 10.97 -0.79 11.52
CA ILE A 36 11.03 -1.88 10.55
C ILE A 36 10.25 -3.07 11.08
N ILE A 37 9.37 -3.59 10.25
CA ILE A 37 8.73 -4.88 10.42
C ILE A 37 9.47 -5.88 9.53
N VAL A 38 10.00 -6.92 10.14
CA VAL A 38 10.68 -8.03 9.45
C VAL A 38 9.84 -9.28 9.63
N ILE A 39 9.44 -9.90 8.54
CA ILE A 39 8.67 -11.14 8.52
C ILE A 39 9.50 -12.24 7.88
N ASN A 40 9.81 -13.27 8.67
CA ASN A 40 10.64 -14.39 8.22
C ASN A 40 9.81 -15.65 8.15
N SER A 41 10.03 -16.45 7.12
CA SER A 41 9.36 -17.72 6.88
C SER A 41 10.39 -18.75 6.42
N ARG A 42 10.44 -19.91 7.09
CA ARG A 42 11.24 -21.05 6.63
C ARG A 42 10.33 -22.26 6.38
N SER A 43 10.55 -22.96 5.26
CA SER A 43 9.88 -24.24 4.98
C SER A 43 10.22 -25.27 6.05
N THR A 44 9.23 -26.07 6.45
CA THR A 44 9.42 -27.22 7.34
C THR A 44 9.69 -28.50 6.59
N ASP A 45 9.63 -28.50 5.27
CA ASP A 45 9.99 -29.64 4.44
C ASP A 45 11.52 -29.83 4.44
N PRO A 46 12.04 -30.95 4.97
CA PRO A 46 13.48 -31.20 5.07
C PRO A 46 14.15 -31.41 3.70
N THR A 47 13.38 -31.61 2.63
CA THR A 47 13.90 -31.81 1.27
C THR A 47 14.03 -30.51 0.47
N THR A 48 13.47 -29.40 0.98
CA THR A 48 13.53 -28.10 0.33
C THR A 48 14.03 -27.02 1.28
N ASN A 49 15.22 -26.48 1.00
CA ASN A 49 15.75 -25.32 1.73
C ASN A 49 15.12 -24.05 1.16
N VAL A 50 13.87 -23.78 1.55
CA VAL A 50 13.16 -22.54 1.20
C VAL A 50 13.13 -21.59 2.39
N PHE A 51 13.68 -20.41 2.18
CA PHE A 51 13.63 -19.29 3.12
C PHE A 51 13.07 -18.06 2.44
N SER A 52 12.10 -17.41 3.07
CA SER A 52 11.59 -16.10 2.65
C SER A 52 11.81 -15.07 3.76
N LEU A 53 12.26 -13.89 3.36
CA LEU A 53 12.44 -12.70 4.19
C LEU A 53 11.62 -11.58 3.58
N TYR A 54 10.74 -10.95 4.35
CA TYR A 54 10.06 -9.72 3.95
C TYR A 54 10.41 -8.63 4.94
N ARG A 55 10.83 -7.47 4.44
CA ARG A 55 11.18 -6.32 5.26
C ARG A 55 10.34 -5.14 4.81
N PHE A 56 9.63 -4.56 5.77
CA PHE A 56 8.81 -3.38 5.58
C PHE A 56 9.36 -2.28 6.46
N ARG A 57 9.81 -1.18 5.87
CA ARG A 57 10.28 0.00 6.60
C ARG A 57 9.23 1.09 6.45
N PHE A 58 8.74 1.58 7.58
CA PHE A 58 7.87 2.74 7.62
C PHE A 58 8.64 3.94 8.12
N SER A 59 8.55 5.05 7.40
CA SER A 59 9.17 6.31 7.80
C SER A 59 8.22 7.45 7.48
N THR A 60 8.21 8.44 8.35
CA THR A 60 7.58 9.75 8.15
C THR A 60 8.60 10.87 8.11
N ASN A 61 9.90 10.53 8.09
CA ASN A 61 10.94 11.52 7.90
C ASN A 61 10.81 12.11 6.49
N TYR A 62 10.67 13.43 6.41
CA TYR A 62 10.41 14.22 5.19
C TYR A 62 9.07 13.96 4.48
N VAL A 63 8.67 12.71 4.28
CA VAL A 63 7.41 12.27 3.68
C VAL A 63 7.04 10.86 4.16
N PRO A 64 5.76 10.56 4.46
CA PRO A 64 5.30 9.21 4.77
C PRO A 64 5.53 8.24 3.60
N HIS A 65 6.29 7.18 3.88
CA HIS A 65 6.54 6.13 2.90
C HIS A 65 6.72 4.76 3.53
N ILE A 66 6.44 3.75 2.73
CA ILE A 66 6.64 2.34 3.07
C ILE A 66 7.61 1.76 2.03
N ARG A 67 8.81 1.37 2.45
CA ARG A 67 9.71 0.55 1.60
C ARG A 67 9.44 -0.92 1.89
N ILE A 68 9.33 -1.69 0.81
CA ILE A 68 9.07 -3.13 0.84
C ILE A 68 10.22 -3.83 0.13
N GLU A 69 10.85 -4.76 0.82
CA GLU A 69 11.85 -5.68 0.29
C GLU A 69 11.37 -7.10 0.55
N GLY A 70 11.46 -7.96 -0.44
CA GLY A 70 11.18 -9.39 -0.30
C GLY A 70 12.34 -10.18 -0.85
N TYR A 71 12.78 -11.23 -0.15
CA TYR A 71 13.81 -12.14 -0.60
C TYR A 71 13.31 -13.56 -0.42
N LYS A 72 13.62 -14.43 -1.39
CA LYS A 72 13.31 -15.85 -1.37
C LYS A 72 14.55 -16.61 -1.84
N ASN A 73 15.06 -17.47 -0.97
CA ASN A 73 16.10 -18.45 -1.28
C ASN A 73 15.44 -19.82 -1.45
N VAL A 74 15.69 -20.48 -2.57
CA VAL A 74 15.32 -21.88 -2.83
C VAL A 74 16.59 -22.62 -3.27
N ASN A 75 17.09 -23.53 -2.43
CA ASN A 75 18.25 -24.37 -2.73
C ASN A 75 19.43 -23.54 -3.28
N ASP A 76 19.83 -22.51 -2.54
CA ASP A 76 20.93 -21.56 -2.84
C ASP A 76 20.69 -20.62 -4.03
N THR A 77 19.51 -20.66 -4.63
CA THR A 77 19.08 -19.65 -5.62
C THR A 77 18.30 -18.55 -4.93
N VAL A 78 18.84 -17.33 -4.93
CA VAL A 78 18.20 -16.14 -4.32
C VAL A 78 17.46 -15.33 -5.39
N SER A 79 16.24 -14.95 -5.06
CA SER A 79 15.41 -13.98 -5.80
C SER A 79 14.85 -12.97 -4.81
N GLY A 80 14.52 -11.74 -5.21
CA GLY A 80 13.92 -10.80 -4.26
C GLY A 80 13.65 -9.39 -4.77
N PHE A 81 12.50 -8.80 -4.49
CA PHE A 81 12.08 -7.52 -5.06
C PHE A 81 12.29 -6.36 -4.08
N THR A 82 12.36 -5.15 -4.60
CA THR A 82 12.32 -3.91 -3.80
C THR A 82 11.50 -2.84 -4.49
N PHE A 83 10.61 -2.21 -3.73
CA PHE A 83 9.90 -0.99 -4.15
C PHE A 83 9.48 -0.18 -2.93
N ARG A 84 9.16 1.09 -3.10
CA ARG A 84 8.54 1.91 -2.05
C ARG A 84 7.30 2.62 -2.55
N ALA A 85 6.30 2.72 -1.68
CA ALA A 85 5.10 3.52 -1.89
C ALA A 85 5.18 4.76 -1.02
N VAL A 86 5.00 5.94 -1.62
CA VAL A 86 5.08 7.23 -0.95
C VAL A 86 3.72 7.93 -1.07
N LEU A 87 3.17 8.37 0.05
CA LEU A 87 1.98 9.23 0.07
C LEU A 87 2.44 10.67 -0.17
N VAL A 88 2.05 11.24 -1.30
CA VAL A 88 2.62 12.51 -1.78
C VAL A 88 1.76 13.71 -1.41
N ALA A 89 0.49 13.63 -1.73
CA ALA A 89 -0.42 14.74 -1.53
C ALA A 89 -1.88 14.31 -1.46
N LEU A 90 -2.71 15.19 -0.90
CA LEU A 90 -4.15 15.23 -1.15
C LEU A 90 -4.43 16.41 -2.08
N VAL A 91 -5.18 16.17 -3.16
CA VAL A 91 -5.49 17.18 -4.17
C VAL A 91 -7.00 17.40 -4.20
N GLU A 92 -7.41 18.64 -3.97
CA GLU A 92 -8.81 19.04 -4.13
C GLU A 92 -9.13 19.19 -5.62
N TYR A 93 -10.25 18.67 -6.07
CA TYR A 93 -10.70 18.80 -7.46
C TYR A 93 -12.22 18.90 -7.51
N ASN A 94 -12.80 19.30 -8.65
CA ASN A 94 -14.24 19.24 -8.85
C ASN A 94 -14.55 19.01 -10.34
N ASP A 95 -15.81 19.13 -10.74
CA ASP A 95 -16.21 18.86 -12.12
C ASP A 95 -15.67 19.90 -13.13
N THR A 96 -15.15 21.04 -12.65
CA THR A 96 -14.58 22.13 -13.47
C THR A 96 -13.05 22.21 -13.40
N ILE A 97 -12.45 21.73 -12.30
CA ILE A 97 -11.02 21.78 -12.03
C ILE A 97 -10.52 20.34 -11.96
N ALA A 98 -9.80 19.90 -12.99
CA ALA A 98 -9.17 18.60 -13.00
C ALA A 98 -8.04 18.52 -11.96
N VAL A 99 -7.74 17.30 -11.48
CA VAL A 99 -6.67 17.05 -10.49
C VAL A 99 -5.34 17.67 -10.92
N LYS A 100 -4.96 17.51 -12.19
CA LYS A 100 -3.68 18.02 -12.73
C LYS A 100 -3.56 19.55 -12.69
N ASP A 101 -4.69 20.25 -12.71
CA ASP A 101 -4.79 21.71 -12.83
C ASP A 101 -5.10 22.38 -11.48
N SER A 102 -5.29 21.60 -10.41
CA SER A 102 -5.65 22.14 -9.10
C SER A 102 -4.48 22.82 -8.40
N ASP A 103 -4.72 24.05 -7.94
CA ASP A 103 -3.82 24.78 -7.05
C ASP A 103 -4.15 24.55 -5.54
N SER A 104 -5.15 23.71 -5.22
CA SER A 104 -5.50 23.37 -3.83
C SER A 104 -4.99 21.98 -3.48
N VAL A 105 -3.77 21.95 -2.94
CA VAL A 105 -2.99 20.74 -2.70
C VAL A 105 -2.43 20.77 -1.29
N PHE A 106 -2.71 19.73 -0.51
CA PHE A 106 -1.98 19.47 0.71
C PHE A 106 -0.82 18.52 0.42
N SER A 107 0.41 19.02 0.48
CA SER A 107 1.60 18.20 0.28
C SER A 107 2.10 17.63 1.61
N TYR A 108 2.42 16.34 1.62
CA TYR A 108 3.08 15.71 2.76
C TYR A 108 4.61 15.91 2.75
N PHE A 109 5.15 16.62 1.75
CA PHE A 109 6.57 16.92 1.65
C PHE A 109 6.96 18.11 2.53
N GLY A 110 8.12 17.96 3.17
CA GLY A 110 8.88 19.10 3.70
C GLY A 110 8.83 19.23 5.22
N LYS A 111 9.74 20.06 5.73
CA LYS A 111 10.04 20.21 7.17
C LYS A 111 8.89 20.82 7.99
N GLY A 112 7.88 21.39 7.34
CA GLY A 112 6.68 21.95 8.00
C GLY A 112 5.62 20.89 8.34
N VAL A 113 5.77 19.66 7.85
CA VAL A 113 4.88 18.54 8.12
C VAL A 113 5.49 17.74 9.28
N LEU A 114 4.99 17.96 10.50
CA LEU A 114 5.47 17.28 11.70
C LEU A 114 4.55 16.11 12.05
N TRP A 115 5.05 14.91 11.88
CA TRP A 115 4.37 13.68 12.32
C TRP A 115 4.66 13.41 13.79
N ASP A 116 3.64 12.93 14.50
CA ASP A 116 3.82 12.36 15.83
C ASP A 116 4.76 11.14 15.77
N GLU A 117 5.36 10.83 16.92
CA GLU A 117 6.15 9.61 17.07
C GLU A 117 5.36 8.38 16.58
N ILE A 118 6.01 7.52 15.79
CA ILE A 118 5.40 6.27 15.33
C ILE A 118 5.26 5.33 16.54
N LYS A 119 4.01 5.09 16.94
CA LYS A 119 3.66 4.19 18.03
C LYS A 119 3.56 2.77 17.52
N PHE A 120 4.24 1.87 18.22
CA PHE A 120 4.13 0.43 18.01
C PHE A 120 3.16 -0.19 19.01
N ASN A 121 2.27 -1.05 18.53
CA ASN A 121 1.43 -1.88 19.38
C ASN A 121 1.58 -3.36 18.98
N ASP A 122 1.80 -4.19 20.01
CA ASP A 122 1.78 -5.63 19.89
C ASP A 122 0.37 -6.12 20.25
N GLY A 123 -0.46 -6.28 19.22
CA GLY A 123 -1.83 -6.72 19.37
C GLY A 123 -1.92 -8.21 19.70
N ASN A 124 -3.08 -8.62 20.19
CA ASN A 124 -3.38 -10.03 20.41
C ASN A 124 -3.31 -10.83 19.08
N ASP A 125 -2.98 -12.13 19.21
CA ASP A 125 -2.95 -13.11 18.12
C ASP A 125 -1.93 -12.82 17.00
N GLY A 126 -0.78 -12.24 17.36
CA GLY A 126 0.33 -12.06 16.40
C GLY A 126 0.11 -10.92 15.39
N LEU A 127 -0.85 -10.01 15.66
CA LEU A 127 -1.04 -8.78 14.89
C LEU A 127 -0.12 -7.67 15.42
N LYS A 128 0.75 -7.14 14.56
CA LYS A 128 1.62 -6.01 14.85
C LYS A 128 1.10 -4.76 14.16
N THR A 129 1.05 -3.64 14.87
CA THR A 129 0.63 -2.36 14.27
C THR A 129 1.62 -1.24 14.53
N LEU A 130 1.80 -0.39 13.51
CA LEU A 130 2.52 0.88 13.61
C LEU A 130 1.52 1.99 13.27
N ASN A 131 1.46 3.06 14.06
CA ASN A 131 0.59 4.19 13.79
C ASN A 131 1.30 5.51 14.04
N THR A 132 0.96 6.52 13.26
CA THR A 132 1.41 7.89 13.43
C THR A 132 0.36 8.84 12.90
N THR A 133 0.31 10.03 13.48
CA THR A 133 -0.65 11.06 13.14
C THR A 133 0.07 12.37 12.87
N LEU A 134 -0.39 13.06 11.83
CA LEU A 134 -0.06 14.44 11.53
C LEU A 134 -1.26 15.29 11.92
N THR A 135 -1.01 16.39 12.65
CA THR A 135 -2.01 17.42 12.94
C THR A 135 -1.50 18.76 12.42
N ALA A 136 -2.26 19.42 11.54
CA ALA A 136 -1.87 20.69 10.93
C ALA A 136 -2.99 21.73 11.01
N ASN A 137 -2.63 22.96 11.35
CA ASN A 137 -3.54 24.10 11.33
C ASN A 137 -3.52 24.78 9.96
N LEU A 138 -4.49 24.43 9.10
CA LEU A 138 -4.56 24.90 7.71
C LEU A 138 -5.58 26.02 7.50
N GLY A 139 -5.87 26.81 8.54
CA GLY A 139 -6.81 27.94 8.46
C GLY A 139 -8.30 27.56 8.53
N GLY A 140 -8.63 26.29 8.76
CA GLY A 140 -9.99 25.83 9.04
C GLY A 140 -10.40 26.00 10.51
N ALA A 141 -11.68 25.80 10.81
CA ALA A 141 -12.22 25.85 12.18
C ALA A 141 -11.68 24.73 13.08
N ASN A 142 -11.36 23.57 12.48
CA ASN A 142 -10.74 22.43 13.13
C ASN A 142 -9.37 22.15 12.49
N PRO A 143 -8.40 21.61 13.23
CA PRO A 143 -7.14 21.18 12.65
C PRO A 143 -7.38 20.05 11.65
N PHE A 144 -6.65 20.11 10.54
CA PHE A 144 -6.54 19.00 9.61
C PHE A 144 -5.74 17.88 10.27
N THR A 145 -6.23 16.65 10.18
CA THR A 145 -5.52 15.48 10.70
C THR A 145 -5.35 14.43 9.63
N THR A 146 -4.22 13.74 9.67
CA THR A 146 -3.96 12.53 8.87
C THR A 146 -3.35 11.47 9.76
N THR A 147 -3.88 10.26 9.75
CA THR A 147 -3.35 9.12 10.46
C THR A 147 -2.97 8.04 9.45
N ILE A 148 -1.77 7.50 9.58
CA ILE A 148 -1.31 6.34 8.83
C ILE A 148 -1.12 5.20 9.80
N SER A 149 -1.74 4.05 9.49
CA SER A 149 -1.60 2.82 10.28
C SER A 149 -1.11 1.68 9.39
N LEU A 150 -0.06 0.98 9.80
CA LEU A 150 0.40 -0.24 9.15
C LEU A 150 0.04 -1.44 10.02
N TYR A 151 -0.32 -2.54 9.36
CA TYR A 151 -0.70 -3.80 9.98
C TYR A 151 0.10 -4.94 9.35
N ALA A 152 0.69 -5.78 10.19
CA ALA A 152 1.38 -7.00 9.81
C ALA A 152 0.94 -8.15 10.71
N THR A 153 0.89 -9.38 10.20
CA THR A 153 0.32 -10.51 10.94
C THR A 153 1.14 -11.79 10.76
N GLU A 154 1.33 -12.56 11.83
CA GLU A 154 2.04 -13.85 11.77
C GLU A 154 1.21 -14.95 11.09
N THR A 155 -0.12 -14.83 11.17
CA THR A 155 -1.11 -15.75 10.59
C THR A 155 -2.08 -15.00 9.69
N GLN A 156 -2.77 -15.70 8.78
CA GLN A 156 -3.78 -15.05 7.95
C GLN A 156 -4.89 -14.44 8.82
N LYS A 157 -5.16 -13.14 8.66
CA LYS A 157 -6.12 -12.39 9.48
C LYS A 157 -6.93 -11.42 8.63
N SER A 158 -8.22 -11.27 8.93
CA SER A 158 -9.06 -10.25 8.32
C SER A 158 -8.95 -8.95 9.10
N ILE A 159 -8.60 -7.86 8.41
CA ILE A 159 -8.42 -6.52 8.99
C ILE A 159 -9.13 -5.51 8.09
N ASN A 160 -10.09 -4.78 8.63
CA ASN A 160 -10.95 -3.80 7.94
C ASN A 160 -11.35 -4.29 6.52
N GLY A 161 -12.05 -5.43 6.45
CA GLY A 161 -12.57 -5.98 5.20
C GLY A 161 -11.55 -6.65 4.25
N ALA A 162 -10.24 -6.56 4.52
CA ALA A 162 -9.20 -7.20 3.72
C ALA A 162 -8.60 -8.42 4.43
N THR A 163 -8.38 -9.52 3.72
CA THR A 163 -7.59 -10.65 4.22
C THR A 163 -6.11 -10.34 4.06
N LEU A 164 -5.42 -10.21 5.18
CA LEU A 164 -3.99 -10.01 5.27
C LEU A 164 -3.30 -11.37 5.43
N LEU A 165 -2.40 -11.71 4.50
CA LEU A 165 -1.51 -12.86 4.63
C LEU A 165 -0.23 -12.45 5.35
N PRO A 166 0.52 -13.39 5.93
CA PRO A 166 1.78 -13.05 6.58
C PRO A 166 2.89 -12.53 5.65
N SER A 167 2.73 -12.61 4.33
CA SER A 167 3.65 -12.00 3.36
C SER A 167 3.30 -10.56 3.02
N ASP A 168 2.22 -10.04 3.59
CA ASP A 168 1.64 -8.75 3.26
C ASP A 168 1.80 -7.77 4.42
N VAL A 169 1.79 -6.49 4.08
CA VAL A 169 1.46 -5.41 5.02
C VAL A 169 0.22 -4.71 4.48
N LYS A 170 -0.70 -4.36 5.37
CA LYS A 170 -1.80 -3.46 5.04
C LYS A 170 -1.46 -2.08 5.55
N TYR A 171 -1.76 -1.04 4.79
CA TYR A 171 -1.73 0.34 5.30
C TYR A 171 -3.13 0.96 5.25
N SER A 172 -3.45 1.74 6.26
CA SER A 172 -4.67 2.52 6.34
C SER A 172 -4.30 3.99 6.37
N LEU A 173 -4.96 4.79 5.54
CA LEU A 173 -4.87 6.23 5.49
C LEU A 173 -6.21 6.81 5.92
N ALA A 174 -6.23 7.50 7.05
CA ALA A 174 -7.39 8.26 7.50
C ALA A 174 -7.06 9.75 7.51
N PHE A 175 -7.94 10.59 7.01
CA PHE A 175 -7.78 12.04 7.13
C PHE A 175 -9.11 12.74 7.41
N SER A 176 -9.05 13.87 8.09
CA SER A 176 -10.23 14.64 8.45
C SER A 176 -9.99 16.15 8.44
N ASN A 177 -11.07 16.91 8.32
CA ASN A 177 -11.07 18.38 8.28
C ASN A 177 -10.18 18.95 7.16
N PHE A 178 -10.21 18.36 5.96
CA PHE A 178 -9.50 18.93 4.81
C PHE A 178 -10.01 20.36 4.52
N PRO A 179 -9.12 21.35 4.33
CA PRO A 179 -9.50 22.76 4.15
C PRO A 179 -9.90 23.04 2.70
N TYR A 180 -11.12 22.67 2.31
CA TYR A 180 -11.63 22.90 0.96
C TYR A 180 -11.61 24.38 0.57
N LYS A 181 -11.05 24.69 -0.59
CA LYS A 181 -10.99 26.04 -1.19
C LYS A 181 -12.12 26.28 -2.17
N TYR A 182 -12.55 25.25 -2.90
CA TYR A 182 -13.59 25.35 -3.92
C TYR A 182 -14.92 24.78 -3.42
N GLN A 183 -16.01 25.17 -4.09
CA GLN A 183 -17.33 24.60 -3.85
C GLN A 183 -17.48 23.27 -4.59
N ASN A 184 -18.29 22.38 -4.01
CA ASN A 184 -18.60 21.05 -4.57
C ASN A 184 -17.35 20.21 -4.87
N SER A 185 -16.31 20.41 -4.08
CA SER A 185 -15.03 19.73 -4.26
C SER A 185 -15.04 18.29 -3.79
N LYS A 186 -14.15 17.51 -4.37
CA LYS A 186 -13.81 16.13 -4.06
C LYS A 186 -12.32 16.08 -3.76
N ILE A 187 -11.84 14.98 -3.19
CA ILE A 187 -10.42 14.78 -2.89
C ILE A 187 -9.87 13.62 -3.72
N ALA A 188 -8.68 13.81 -4.26
CA ALA A 188 -7.85 12.76 -4.83
C ALA A 188 -6.63 12.51 -3.94
N ILE A 189 -6.22 11.25 -3.83
CA ILE A 189 -5.04 10.81 -3.07
C ILE A 189 -3.92 10.53 -4.08
N ALA A 190 -2.80 11.23 -3.97
CA ALA A 190 -1.67 11.09 -4.89
C ALA A 190 -0.55 10.27 -4.25
N HIS A 191 -0.15 9.19 -4.92
CA HIS A 191 0.93 8.30 -4.53
C HIS A 191 2.02 8.28 -5.59
N MET A 192 3.24 7.97 -5.14
CA MET A 192 4.33 7.57 -6.03
C MET A 192 4.83 6.19 -5.65
N VAL A 193 5.05 5.36 -6.65
CA VAL A 193 5.65 4.02 -6.53
C VAL A 193 7.02 4.07 -7.16
N PHE A 194 8.05 3.87 -6.34
CA PHE A 194 9.44 3.81 -6.79
C PHE A 194 9.88 2.35 -6.86
N SER A 195 10.56 1.99 -7.93
CA SER A 195 11.15 0.66 -8.11
C SER A 195 12.60 0.78 -8.56
N ALA A 196 13.42 -0.24 -8.29
CA ALA A 196 14.79 -0.29 -8.82
C ALA A 196 14.79 -0.15 -10.36
N SER A 197 15.79 0.54 -10.91
CA SER A 197 15.94 0.67 -12.37
C SER A 197 15.94 -0.68 -13.08
N GLY A 198 15.25 -0.77 -14.22
CA GLY A 198 15.08 -2.00 -14.99
C GLY A 198 13.95 -2.91 -14.48
N SER A 199 13.27 -2.54 -13.40
CA SER A 199 12.03 -3.22 -12.97
C SER A 199 10.90 -2.92 -13.95
N LYS A 200 10.12 -3.93 -14.30
CA LYS A 200 8.90 -3.79 -15.07
C LYS A 200 7.73 -3.51 -14.14
N LYS A 201 7.05 -2.39 -14.37
CA LYS A 201 5.80 -2.04 -13.69
C LYS A 201 4.61 -2.32 -14.61
N SER A 202 3.55 -2.92 -14.08
CA SER A 202 2.29 -3.06 -14.79
C SER A 202 1.14 -2.62 -13.90
N PHE A 203 0.33 -1.69 -14.42
CA PHE A 203 -0.88 -1.22 -13.77
C PHE A 203 -2.09 -2.02 -14.25
N ASN A 204 -2.91 -2.49 -13.32
CA ASN A 204 -4.19 -3.12 -13.60
C ASN A 204 -5.27 -2.49 -12.71
N SER A 205 -6.13 -1.66 -13.29
CA SER A 205 -7.25 -1.02 -12.59
C SER A 205 -8.33 -2.02 -12.18
N ASP A 206 -8.56 -3.07 -12.97
CA ASP A 206 -9.59 -4.08 -12.70
C ASP A 206 -9.23 -4.95 -11.51
N ASP A 207 -7.95 -5.24 -11.33
CA ASP A 207 -7.42 -5.91 -10.13
C ASP A 207 -7.04 -4.94 -9.01
N ALA A 208 -7.21 -3.64 -9.22
CA ALA A 208 -6.84 -2.58 -8.29
C ALA A 208 -5.40 -2.73 -7.78
N GLN A 209 -4.45 -2.92 -8.70
CA GLN A 209 -3.06 -3.17 -8.33
C GLN A 209 -2.02 -2.58 -9.30
N ILE A 210 -0.83 -2.34 -8.75
CA ILE A 210 0.43 -2.21 -9.49
C ILE A 210 1.29 -3.40 -9.16
N THR A 211 1.74 -4.10 -10.19
CA THR A 211 2.75 -5.14 -10.06
C THR A 211 4.11 -4.55 -10.40
N VAL A 212 5.07 -4.74 -9.50
CA VAL A 212 6.48 -4.40 -9.71
C VAL A 212 7.23 -5.71 -9.83
N SER A 213 7.78 -5.98 -11.00
CA SER A 213 8.51 -7.21 -11.28
C SER A 213 9.91 -6.90 -11.74
N SER A 214 10.87 -7.72 -11.36
CA SER A 214 12.19 -7.69 -11.97
C SER A 214 12.43 -8.97 -12.76
N ASN A 215 13.19 -8.83 -13.84
CA ASN A 215 13.67 -9.93 -14.68
C ASN A 215 14.57 -10.93 -13.92
N THR A 216 15.14 -10.54 -12.78
CA THR A 216 16.04 -11.37 -11.97
C THR A 216 15.56 -11.57 -10.54
N THR A 217 14.65 -10.72 -10.07
CA THR A 217 14.44 -10.49 -8.63
C THR A 217 12.99 -10.70 -8.16
N GLY A 218 12.12 -11.38 -8.92
CA GLY A 218 10.78 -11.75 -8.45
C GLY A 218 9.75 -10.61 -8.55
N VAL A 219 8.61 -10.76 -7.86
CA VAL A 219 7.41 -9.93 -8.06
C VAL A 219 6.85 -9.41 -6.74
N GLY A 220 6.73 -8.08 -6.63
CA GLY A 220 5.99 -7.37 -5.60
C GLY A 220 4.70 -6.77 -6.15
N ARG A 221 3.73 -6.47 -5.27
CA ARG A 221 2.45 -5.84 -5.64
C ARG A 221 2.08 -4.78 -4.62
N LEU A 222 1.53 -3.68 -5.11
CA LEU A 222 0.76 -2.70 -4.35
C LEU A 222 -0.69 -2.82 -4.79
N GLN A 223 -1.59 -3.21 -3.90
CA GLN A 223 -3.01 -3.37 -4.15
C GLN A 223 -3.80 -2.30 -3.37
N TRP A 224 -4.97 -1.92 -3.86
CA TRP A 224 -5.85 -0.99 -3.15
C TRP A 224 -7.29 -1.50 -3.08
N ALA A 225 -8.00 -1.05 -2.06
CA ALA A 225 -9.45 -1.25 -1.98
C ALA A 225 -10.12 -0.49 -3.14
N LYS A 226 -11.11 -1.11 -3.78
CA LYS A 226 -11.94 -0.48 -4.83
C LYS A 226 -12.96 0.53 -4.28
N THR A 227 -13.05 0.61 -2.95
CA THR A 227 -13.89 1.55 -2.24
C THR A 227 -13.08 2.27 -1.16
N ILE A 228 -13.60 3.40 -0.73
CA ILE A 228 -13.10 4.22 0.37
C ILE A 228 -14.30 4.63 1.22
N THR A 229 -14.13 4.74 2.55
CA THR A 229 -15.21 5.18 3.43
C THR A 229 -15.11 6.69 3.62
N ALA A 230 -16.10 7.44 3.11
CA ALA A 230 -16.22 8.89 3.25
C ALA A 230 -17.45 9.22 4.09
N ASP A 231 -17.26 9.88 5.23
CA ASP A 231 -18.31 10.21 6.21
C ASP A 231 -19.20 9.01 6.59
N GLY A 232 -18.58 7.83 6.73
CA GLY A 232 -19.25 6.59 7.10
C GLY A 232 -19.97 5.88 5.94
N LYS A 233 -19.82 6.34 4.70
CA LYS A 233 -20.37 5.70 3.49
C LYS A 233 -19.27 5.21 2.58
N ASP A 234 -19.44 4.01 2.04
CA ASP A 234 -18.52 3.49 1.04
C ASP A 234 -18.79 4.12 -0.32
N VAL A 235 -17.74 4.68 -0.93
CA VAL A 235 -17.77 5.25 -2.27
C VAL A 235 -16.71 4.58 -3.13
N GLY A 236 -16.98 4.43 -4.43
CA GLY A 236 -16.05 3.83 -5.37
C GLY A 236 -14.80 4.70 -5.56
N ILE A 237 -13.66 4.05 -5.73
CA ILE A 237 -12.40 4.71 -6.07
C ILE A 237 -11.93 4.26 -7.46
N SER A 238 -11.50 5.23 -8.25
CA SER A 238 -10.82 5.03 -9.53
C SER A 238 -9.35 5.39 -9.39
N ALA A 239 -8.48 4.77 -10.17
CA ALA A 239 -7.05 5.05 -10.17
C ALA A 239 -6.59 5.42 -11.58
N GLU A 240 -5.73 6.43 -11.66
CA GLU A 240 -5.10 6.86 -12.91
C GLU A 240 -3.59 6.93 -12.71
N THR A 241 -2.84 6.44 -13.68
CA THR A 241 -1.37 6.49 -13.66
C THR A 241 -0.83 7.62 -14.53
N ASN A 242 0.43 7.98 -14.31
CA ASN A 242 1.15 9.01 -15.07
C ASN A 242 0.47 10.39 -15.07
N VAL A 243 -0.31 10.69 -14.03
CA VAL A 243 -0.91 12.01 -13.84
C VAL A 243 0.15 12.97 -13.30
N LEU A 244 0.68 13.82 -14.17
CA LEU A 244 1.52 14.94 -13.78
C LEU A 244 0.64 16.12 -13.39
N TRP A 245 0.62 16.50 -12.10
CA TRP A 245 -0.06 17.72 -11.67
C TRP A 245 0.93 18.88 -11.49
N LYS A 246 0.46 20.10 -11.76
CA LYS A 246 1.26 21.32 -11.83
C LYS A 246 2.06 21.61 -10.56
N ALA A 247 1.54 21.21 -9.40
CA ALA A 247 2.16 21.39 -8.08
C ALA A 247 2.84 20.12 -7.54
N ALA A 248 3.20 19.16 -8.40
CA ALA A 248 3.86 17.94 -7.94
C ALA A 248 5.20 18.28 -7.27
N PRO A 249 5.44 17.83 -6.02
CA PRO A 249 6.70 18.08 -5.35
C PRO A 249 7.84 17.45 -6.14
N GLN A 250 8.88 18.23 -6.40
CA GLN A 250 10.09 17.72 -7.01
C GLN A 250 10.85 16.89 -5.99
N PHE A 251 10.98 15.59 -6.25
CA PHE A 251 11.81 14.72 -5.46
C PHE A 251 13.28 15.05 -5.69
N THR A 252 13.94 15.57 -4.66
CA THR A 252 15.39 15.49 -4.55
C THR A 252 15.71 14.29 -3.67
N ASN A 253 16.37 13.27 -4.23
CA ASN A 253 16.91 12.13 -3.48
C ASN A 253 17.78 12.68 -2.34
N GLY A 254 17.25 12.71 -1.12
CA GLY A 254 17.88 13.46 -0.05
C GLY A 254 17.36 13.14 1.35
N ASP A 255 16.80 11.95 1.56
CA ASP A 255 16.65 11.44 2.92
C ASP A 255 17.94 10.65 3.28
N PRO A 256 18.86 11.21 4.07
CA PRO A 256 20.06 10.51 4.53
C PRO A 256 19.77 9.40 5.55
N THR A 257 18.52 9.28 6.03
CA THR A 257 18.09 8.11 6.83
C THR A 257 17.60 6.96 5.95
N ASP A 258 17.48 7.22 4.64
CA ASP A 258 17.20 6.24 3.60
C ASP A 258 18.50 5.73 2.95
N ASP A 259 19.51 5.42 3.78
CA ASP A 259 20.89 5.06 3.40
C ASP A 259 21.03 3.72 2.63
N ASP A 260 19.91 3.13 2.16
CA ASP A 260 19.90 2.08 1.13
C ASP A 260 19.59 2.71 -0.24
N ALA A 261 20.21 3.86 -0.54
CA ALA A 261 20.00 4.61 -1.77
C ALA A 261 20.34 3.75 -2.99
N ILE A 262 19.31 3.22 -3.66
CA ILE A 262 19.48 2.63 -4.98
C ILE A 262 19.88 3.76 -5.91
N ALA A 263 21.02 3.59 -6.60
CA ALA A 263 21.63 4.63 -7.43
C ALA A 263 20.69 5.20 -8.52
N SER A 264 19.63 4.47 -8.87
CA SER A 264 18.53 4.95 -9.71
C SER A 264 17.22 4.21 -9.40
N GLU A 265 16.15 4.98 -9.17
CA GLU A 265 14.79 4.48 -9.02
C GLU A 265 13.92 5.01 -10.17
N GLU A 266 13.02 4.17 -10.67
CA GLU A 266 11.98 4.54 -11.63
C GLU A 266 10.69 4.85 -10.90
N VAL A 267 10.08 5.99 -11.20
CA VAL A 267 8.88 6.49 -10.53
C VAL A 267 7.64 6.22 -11.37
N GLU A 268 6.57 5.77 -10.73
CA GLU A 268 5.21 5.75 -11.28
C GLU A 268 4.31 6.56 -10.37
N THR A 269 3.58 7.52 -10.93
CA THR A 269 2.60 8.31 -10.18
C THR A 269 1.23 7.69 -10.32
N VAL A 270 0.52 7.55 -9.20
CA VAL A 270 -0.86 7.05 -9.17
C VAL A 270 -1.73 8.05 -8.44
N VAL A 271 -2.85 8.40 -9.04
CA VAL A 271 -3.86 9.28 -8.44
C VAL A 271 -5.14 8.48 -8.25
N PHE A 272 -5.57 8.38 -7.00
CA PHE A 272 -6.81 7.73 -6.62
C PHE A 272 -7.91 8.78 -6.44
N LYS A 273 -8.98 8.68 -7.22
CA LYS A 273 -10.11 9.63 -7.23
C LYS A 273 -11.37 8.94 -6.78
N PHE A 274 -12.11 9.58 -5.89
CA PHE A 274 -13.41 9.10 -5.41
C PHE A 274 -14.46 10.22 -5.45
N ASP A 275 -15.71 9.82 -5.63
CA ASP A 275 -16.83 10.74 -5.84
C ASP A 275 -17.60 11.01 -4.54
N ALA A 276 -16.94 11.70 -3.61
CA ALA A 276 -17.57 12.23 -2.39
C ALA A 276 -17.35 13.74 -2.31
N VAL A 277 -18.44 14.49 -2.20
CA VAL A 277 -18.40 15.95 -2.15
C VAL A 277 -18.12 16.43 -0.73
N GLN A 278 -16.99 17.12 -0.58
CA GLN A 278 -16.47 17.75 0.63
C GLN A 278 -16.56 16.86 1.89
N PRO A 279 -16.09 15.60 1.84
CA PRO A 279 -16.15 14.72 2.99
C PRO A 279 -15.37 15.31 4.16
N LYS A 280 -15.93 15.19 5.37
CA LYS A 280 -15.29 15.65 6.61
C LYS A 280 -14.28 14.65 7.15
N SER A 281 -14.51 13.37 6.90
CA SER A 281 -13.65 12.27 7.29
C SER A 281 -13.57 11.24 6.17
N VAL A 282 -12.37 10.73 5.94
CA VAL A 282 -12.09 9.71 4.92
C VAL A 282 -11.19 8.64 5.51
N VAL A 283 -11.47 7.37 5.20
CA VAL A 283 -10.63 6.21 5.55
C VAL A 283 -10.43 5.34 4.30
N TRP A 284 -9.17 5.10 3.95
CA TRP A 284 -8.75 4.26 2.83
C TRP A 284 -7.85 3.13 3.31
N ASP A 285 -8.15 1.90 2.85
CA ASP A 285 -7.54 0.65 3.37
C ASP A 285 -6.82 -0.22 2.31
N PRO A 286 -5.78 0.29 1.65
CA PRO A 286 -4.94 -0.44 0.69
C PRO A 286 -4.01 -1.49 1.31
N ARG A 287 -3.44 -2.36 0.46
CA ARG A 287 -2.56 -3.49 0.82
C ARG A 287 -1.30 -3.51 -0.04
#